data_AF-A0A9E8N206-F1
#
_entry.id   AF-A0A9E8N206-F1
#
_cell.length_a   1.000
_cell.length_b   1.000
_cell.length_c   1.000
_cell.angle_alpha   90.00
_cell.angle_beta   90.00
_cell.angle_gamma   90.00
#
_symmetry.space_group_name_H-M   'P 1'
#
loop_
_entity.id
_entity.type
_entity.pdbx_description
1 polymer ?
#
loop_
_entity_poly.entity_id
_entity_poly.type
_entity_poly.pdbx_seq_one_letter_code
_entity_poly.pdbx_strand_id
1 'polypeptide(L)'
;MKTKKGKKDVLDLKGDMRVVKRLLQLYDACLKNAEALLSEADLLFKKGHHPRAFTLAHTGWEETGKSQLVADFLNQMVSPVEFEAAFKDHKLKSAYNWRRFVWNFANIADSTIEYDRNKTTAGLQKRHSSLYVGKNTDFSPIAPESQVSKEEAHTVIEALRNEIKKINLYDAITERVGSKSFLK
;
A
#
# COMPACT_ATOMS: atom_id res chain seq x y z
N MET A 1 12.52 7.86 4.36
CA MET A 1 11.82 8.33 5.57
C MET A 1 11.82 7.24 6.62
N LYS A 2 11.82 7.61 7.90
CA LYS A 2 11.63 6.68 9.03
C LYS A 2 10.29 6.97 9.67
N THR A 3 9.54 5.94 10.07
CA THR A 3 8.32 6.14 10.85
C THR A 3 8.67 6.83 12.16
N LYS A 4 7.85 7.79 12.57
CA LYS A 4 7.90 8.28 13.95
C LYS A 4 7.12 7.28 14.79
N LYS A 5 7.74 6.75 15.86
CA LYS A 5 7.01 5.89 16.79
C LYS A 5 5.81 6.63 17.37
N GLY A 6 4.71 5.90 17.58
CA GLY A 6 3.71 6.34 18.55
C GLY A 6 4.44 6.53 19.89
N LYS A 7 4.35 7.72 20.49
CA LYS A 7 4.83 7.89 21.87
C LYS A 7 4.09 6.86 22.76
N LYS A 8 4.73 6.36 23.82
CA LYS A 8 4.09 5.48 24.82
C LYS A 8 2.77 6.05 25.38
N ASP A 9 2.59 7.37 25.31
CA ASP A 9 1.41 8.08 25.80
C ASP A 9 0.21 8.08 24.82
N VAL A 10 0.33 7.42 23.67
CA VAL A 10 -0.61 7.56 22.56
C VAL A 10 -1.39 6.27 22.39
N LEU A 11 -2.53 6.22 23.11
CA LEU A 11 -3.48 5.12 23.23
C LEU A 11 -2.86 3.81 23.72
N ASP A 12 -3.21 3.41 24.94
CA ASP A 12 -3.18 2.00 25.31
C ASP A 12 -4.24 1.22 24.51
N LEU A 13 -3.93 0.98 23.24
CA LEU A 13 -4.79 0.23 22.31
C LEU A 13 -5.04 -1.19 22.83
N LYS A 14 -4.14 -1.74 23.65
CA LYS A 14 -4.27 -3.10 24.19
C LYS A 14 -5.32 -3.19 25.28
N GLY A 15 -5.62 -2.07 25.96
CA GLY A 15 -6.67 -2.00 26.97
C GLY A 15 -8.10 -2.01 26.41
N ASP A 16 -8.31 -1.57 25.16
CA ASP A 16 -9.64 -1.55 24.52
C ASP A 16 -9.73 -2.52 23.33
N MET A 17 -10.19 -3.75 23.62
CA MET A 17 -10.43 -4.79 22.64
C MET A 17 -11.37 -4.36 21.49
N ARG A 18 -12.24 -3.35 21.70
CA ARG A 18 -13.11 -2.85 20.64
C ARG A 18 -12.31 -2.05 19.61
N VAL A 19 -11.32 -1.29 20.05
CA VAL A 19 -10.43 -0.54 19.14
C VAL A 19 -9.56 -1.51 18.34
N VAL A 20 -8.98 -2.52 18.99
CA VAL A 20 -8.22 -3.58 18.30
C VAL A 20 -9.07 -4.25 17.22
N LYS A 21 -10.29 -4.66 17.57
CA LYS A 21 -11.22 -5.28 16.61
C LYS A 21 -11.52 -4.38 15.41
N ARG A 22 -11.75 -3.08 15.64
CA ARG A 22 -12.01 -2.12 14.54
C ARG A 22 -10.79 -1.91 13.64
N LEU A 23 -9.58 -1.87 14.21
CA LEU A 23 -8.36 -1.78 13.42
C LEU A 23 -8.13 -3.03 12.57
N LEU A 24 -8.40 -4.23 13.12
CA LEU A 24 -8.35 -5.47 12.34
C LEU A 24 -9.42 -5.52 11.23
N GLN A 25 -10.61 -5.00 11.49
CA GLN A 25 -11.65 -4.85 10.45
C GLN A 25 -11.21 -3.87 9.35
N LEU A 26 -10.57 -2.76 9.72
CA LEU A 26 -10.05 -1.80 8.75
C LEU A 26 -8.90 -2.39 7.93
N TYR A 27 -8.01 -3.15 8.56
CA TYR A 27 -6.94 -3.91 7.90
C TYR A 27 -7.52 -4.84 6.83
N ASP A 28 -8.45 -5.70 7.22
CA ASP A 28 -9.12 -6.67 6.36
C ASP A 28 -9.90 -5.99 5.23
N ALA A 29 -10.60 -4.89 5.52
CA ALA A 29 -11.32 -4.11 4.51
C ALA A 29 -10.38 -3.54 3.44
N CYS A 30 -9.22 -3.00 3.82
CA CYS A 30 -8.23 -2.54 2.85
C CYS A 30 -7.69 -3.68 1.99
N LEU A 31 -7.39 -4.84 2.58
CA LEU A 31 -6.85 -5.98 1.84
C LEU A 31 -7.87 -6.58 0.87
N LYS A 32 -9.12 -6.75 1.30
CA LYS A 32 -10.23 -7.18 0.43
C LYS A 32 -10.50 -6.20 -0.71
N ASN A 33 -10.38 -4.90 -0.45
CA ASN A 33 -10.50 -3.90 -1.50
C ASN A 33 -9.35 -4.03 -2.52
N ALA A 34 -8.12 -4.30 -2.07
CA ALA A 34 -7.00 -4.57 -2.97
C ALA A 34 -7.22 -5.83 -3.84
N GLU A 35 -7.79 -6.90 -3.26
CA GLU A 35 -8.15 -8.13 -3.98
C GLU A 35 -9.24 -7.90 -5.03
N ALA A 36 -10.29 -7.14 -4.69
CA ALA A 36 -11.34 -6.76 -5.63
C ALA A 36 -10.77 -5.95 -6.81
N LEU A 37 -9.93 -4.94 -6.51
CA LEU A 37 -9.25 -4.13 -7.52
C LEU A 37 -8.33 -4.95 -8.42
N LEU A 38 -7.63 -5.95 -7.87
CA LEU A 38 -6.83 -6.89 -8.66
C LEU A 38 -7.72 -7.71 -9.62
N SER A 39 -8.84 -8.22 -9.13
CA SER A 39 -9.79 -9.00 -9.94
C SER A 39 -10.35 -8.18 -11.11
N GLU A 40 -10.75 -6.94 -10.85
CA GLU A 40 -11.21 -6.01 -11.87
C GLU A 40 -10.10 -5.61 -12.85
N ALA A 41 -8.88 -5.37 -12.35
CA ALA A 41 -7.72 -5.10 -13.19
C ALA A 41 -7.43 -6.25 -14.16
N ASP A 42 -7.48 -7.50 -13.67
CA ASP A 42 -7.30 -8.70 -14.50
C ASP A 42 -8.39 -8.82 -15.58
N LEU A 43 -9.64 -8.51 -15.25
CA LEU A 43 -10.73 -8.51 -16.22
C LEU A 43 -10.50 -7.48 -17.33
N LEU A 44 -10.16 -6.24 -16.97
CA LEU A 44 -9.89 -5.16 -17.92
C LEU A 44 -8.66 -5.47 -18.78
N PHE A 45 -7.61 -6.04 -18.18
CA PHE A 45 -6.40 -6.44 -18.89
C PHE A 45 -6.70 -7.47 -19.98
N LYS A 46 -7.48 -8.51 -19.65
CA LYS A 46 -7.89 -9.55 -20.61
C LYS A 46 -8.74 -9.01 -21.76
N LYS A 47 -9.45 -7.89 -21.56
CA LYS A 47 -10.25 -7.20 -22.58
C LYS A 47 -9.45 -6.14 -23.36
N GLY A 48 -8.15 -5.99 -23.10
CA GLY A 48 -7.30 -5.02 -23.81
C GLY A 48 -7.37 -3.59 -23.26
N HIS A 49 -8.08 -3.36 -22.15
CA HIS A 49 -8.19 -2.04 -21.51
C HIS A 49 -6.99 -1.77 -20.57
N HIS A 50 -5.77 -1.89 -21.11
CA HIS A 50 -4.52 -1.88 -20.32
C HIS A 50 -4.33 -0.63 -19.44
N PRO A 51 -4.62 0.62 -19.90
CA PRO A 51 -4.46 1.79 -19.04
C PRO A 51 -5.37 1.76 -17.80
N ARG A 52 -6.60 1.24 -17.95
CA ARG A 52 -7.56 1.15 -16.83
C ARG A 52 -7.19 0.01 -15.90
N ALA A 53 -6.74 -1.11 -16.46
CA ALA A 53 -6.17 -2.21 -15.68
C ALA A 53 -4.97 -1.75 -14.84
N PHE A 54 -4.06 -0.97 -15.43
CA PHE A 54 -2.94 -0.34 -14.73
C PHE A 54 -3.42 0.55 -13.58
N THR A 55 -4.43 1.41 -13.82
CA THR A 55 -4.99 2.27 -12.76
C THR A 55 -5.50 1.44 -11.59
N LEU A 56 -6.33 0.44 -11.85
CA LEU A 56 -6.93 -0.37 -10.80
C LEU A 56 -5.87 -1.16 -10.03
N ALA A 57 -4.90 -1.76 -10.72
CA ALA A 57 -3.79 -2.45 -10.06
C ALA A 57 -2.94 -1.49 -9.21
N HIS A 58 -2.65 -0.28 -9.68
CA HIS A 58 -1.93 0.71 -8.89
C HIS A 58 -2.75 1.21 -7.69
N THR A 59 -4.08 1.32 -7.82
CA THR A 59 -4.95 1.63 -6.68
C THR A 59 -5.02 0.46 -5.69
N GLY A 60 -5.04 -0.79 -6.16
CA GLY A 60 -4.93 -1.96 -5.28
C GLY A 60 -3.60 -1.98 -4.51
N TRP A 61 -2.50 -1.59 -5.15
CA TRP A 61 -1.21 -1.40 -4.49
C TRP A 61 -1.28 -0.35 -3.38
N GLU A 62 -1.96 0.77 -3.60
CA GLU A 62 -2.18 1.77 -2.54
C GLU A 62 -2.95 1.19 -1.33
N GLU A 63 -3.92 0.30 -1.58
CA GLU A 63 -4.72 -0.34 -0.53
C GLU A 63 -3.95 -1.40 0.25
N THR A 64 -3.06 -2.18 -0.40
CA THR A 64 -2.14 -3.06 0.34
C THR A 64 -1.24 -2.23 1.27
N GLY A 65 -0.75 -1.08 0.80
CA GLY A 65 0.07 -0.18 1.63
C GLY A 65 -0.68 0.38 2.84
N LYS A 66 -1.95 0.76 2.66
CA LYS A 66 -2.84 1.13 3.78
C LYS A 66 -3.05 -0.01 4.76
N SER A 67 -3.32 -1.23 4.28
CA SER A 67 -3.49 -2.39 5.16
C SER A 67 -2.26 -2.56 6.05
N GLN A 68 -1.07 -2.51 5.47
CA GLN A 68 0.17 -2.67 6.22
C GLN A 68 0.41 -1.52 7.22
N LEU A 69 0.05 -0.28 6.87
CA LEU A 69 0.06 0.86 7.81
C LEU A 69 -0.89 0.64 8.99
N VAL A 70 -2.10 0.10 8.76
CA VAL A 70 -3.06 -0.22 9.83
C VAL A 70 -2.49 -1.30 10.76
N ALA A 71 -1.90 -2.36 10.20
CA ALA A 71 -1.27 -3.42 10.99
C ALA A 71 -0.08 -2.90 11.80
N ASP A 72 0.74 -2.02 11.21
CA ASP A 72 1.90 -1.42 11.89
C ASP A 72 1.51 -0.37 12.93
N PHE A 73 0.38 0.32 12.74
CA PHE A 73 -0.24 1.16 13.75
C PHE A 73 -0.77 0.34 14.94
N LEU A 74 -1.46 -0.79 14.67
CA LEU A 74 -1.89 -1.74 15.71
C LEU A 74 -0.70 -2.27 16.53
N ASN A 75 0.45 -2.43 15.88
CA ASN A 75 1.70 -2.85 16.52
C ASN A 75 2.49 -1.69 17.17
N GLN A 76 1.94 -0.48 17.20
CA GLN A 76 2.57 0.73 17.76
C GLN A 76 3.88 1.15 17.07
N MET A 77 4.07 0.73 15.80
CA MET A 77 5.24 1.06 14.98
C MET A 77 5.04 2.31 14.11
N VAL A 78 3.81 2.80 14.04
CA VAL A 78 3.38 3.99 13.28
C VAL A 78 2.70 4.96 14.24
N SER A 79 3.00 6.26 14.11
CA SER A 79 2.32 7.31 14.90
C SER A 79 0.91 7.60 14.38
N PRO A 80 -0.03 8.12 15.19
CA PRO A 80 -1.36 8.48 14.69
C PRO A 80 -1.34 9.50 13.57
N VAL A 81 -0.42 10.47 13.61
CA VAL A 81 -0.30 11.48 12.54
C VAL A 81 0.02 10.82 11.20
N GLU A 82 0.91 9.84 11.22
CA GLU A 82 1.29 9.08 10.04
C GLU A 82 0.19 8.10 9.59
N PHE A 83 -0.50 7.48 10.54
CA PHE A 83 -1.68 6.66 10.28
C PHE A 83 -2.81 7.45 9.61
N GLU A 84 -3.16 8.63 10.13
CA GLU A 84 -4.17 9.51 9.55
C GLU A 84 -3.75 10.02 8.16
N ALA A 85 -2.47 10.34 7.98
CA ALA A 85 -1.93 10.76 6.69
C ALA A 85 -2.04 9.65 5.63
N ALA A 86 -1.93 8.38 6.01
CA ALA A 86 -1.99 7.23 5.11
C ALA A 86 -3.28 7.19 4.27
N PHE A 87 -4.39 7.67 4.82
CA PHE A 87 -5.69 7.66 4.15
C PHE A 87 -5.87 8.82 3.16
N LYS A 88 -4.97 9.81 3.18
CA LYS A 88 -5.06 11.03 2.36
C LYS A 88 -3.90 11.16 1.38
N ASP A 89 -2.75 10.59 1.70
CA ASP A 89 -1.50 10.79 0.98
C ASP A 89 -1.13 9.58 0.11
N HIS A 90 -1.31 9.72 -1.21
CA HIS A 90 -1.01 8.67 -2.19
C HIS A 90 0.45 8.22 -2.21
N LYS A 91 1.39 9.16 -1.99
CA LYS A 91 2.83 8.84 -1.96
C LYS A 91 3.15 8.00 -0.73
N LEU A 92 2.57 8.33 0.43
CA LEU A 92 2.78 7.58 1.66
C LEU A 92 2.29 6.14 1.53
N LYS A 93 1.00 5.94 1.21
CA LYS A 93 0.44 4.58 1.14
C LYS A 93 1.11 3.71 0.08
N SER A 94 1.43 4.27 -1.09
CA SER A 94 2.17 3.51 -2.12
C SER A 94 3.57 3.12 -1.62
N ALA A 95 4.30 4.05 -1.01
CA ALA A 95 5.69 3.85 -0.60
C ALA A 95 5.84 2.78 0.47
N TYR A 96 4.79 2.60 1.28
CA TYR A 96 4.79 1.68 2.40
C TYR A 96 4.87 0.20 1.99
N ASN A 97 4.54 -0.14 0.74
CA ASN A 97 4.76 -1.50 0.23
C ASN A 97 6.25 -1.86 0.09
N TRP A 98 7.15 -0.87 0.02
CA TRP A 98 8.60 -1.08 0.04
C TRP A 98 9.22 -0.82 1.41
N ARG A 99 8.42 -0.89 2.47
CA ARG A 99 8.92 -0.68 3.82
C ARG A 99 9.91 -1.77 4.23
N ARG A 100 10.88 -1.40 5.06
CA ARG A 100 11.84 -2.29 5.69
C ARG A 100 11.84 -2.11 7.19
N PHE A 101 12.00 -3.20 7.91
CA PHE A 101 12.21 -3.19 9.35
C PHE A 101 13.68 -2.93 9.65
N VAL A 102 13.94 -1.92 10.48
CA VAL A 102 15.28 -1.60 10.96
C VAL A 102 15.34 -1.93 12.45
N TRP A 103 16.00 -3.05 12.74
CA TRP A 103 16.18 -3.56 14.08
C TRP A 103 17.20 -2.75 14.87
N ASN A 104 16.83 -2.33 16.07
CA ASN A 104 17.77 -1.87 17.07
C ASN A 104 18.04 -3.03 18.04
N PHE A 105 19.17 -3.70 17.88
CA PHE A 105 19.56 -4.85 18.71
C PHE A 105 19.92 -4.45 20.15
N ALA A 106 20.29 -3.19 20.40
CA ALA A 106 20.55 -2.70 21.76
C ALA A 106 19.25 -2.43 22.52
N ASN A 107 18.19 -2.01 21.83
CA ASN A 107 16.86 -1.84 22.39
C ASN A 107 15.79 -2.12 21.34
N ILE A 108 15.17 -3.29 21.41
CA ILE A 108 14.11 -3.69 20.47
C ILE A 108 12.95 -2.68 20.48
N ALA A 109 12.70 -2.06 21.64
CA ALA A 109 11.70 -1.02 21.79
C ALA A 109 12.03 0.28 21.04
N ASP A 110 13.20 0.36 20.37
CA ASP A 110 13.67 1.45 19.50
C ASP A 110 13.76 1.06 18.00
N SER A 111 13.40 -0.18 17.62
CA SER A 111 13.31 -0.61 16.21
C SER A 111 12.33 0.25 15.39
N THR A 112 12.62 0.51 14.11
CA THR A 112 11.81 1.43 13.28
C THR A 112 11.41 0.81 11.94
N ILE A 113 10.52 1.48 11.22
CA ILE A 113 10.18 1.16 9.83
C ILE A 113 10.74 2.26 8.94
N GLU A 114 11.41 1.89 7.87
CA GLU A 114 11.89 2.83 6.87
C GLU A 114 11.26 2.55 5.50
N TYR A 115 10.92 3.61 4.78
CA TYR A 115 10.39 3.53 3.41
C TYR A 115 10.77 4.81 2.64
N ASP A 116 10.80 4.73 1.31
CA ASP A 116 11.16 5.87 0.45
C ASP A 116 9.96 6.34 -0.37
N ARG A 117 9.52 7.58 -0.11
CA ARG A 117 8.39 8.19 -0.81
C ARG A 117 8.71 8.53 -2.26
N ASN A 118 9.97 8.77 -2.59
CA ASN A 118 10.37 9.17 -3.94
C ASN A 118 10.21 8.03 -4.95
N LYS A 119 10.27 6.78 -4.49
CA LYS A 119 10.05 5.58 -5.33
C LYS A 119 8.67 5.52 -5.98
N THR A 120 7.70 6.30 -5.50
CA THR A 120 6.30 6.25 -5.95
C THR A 120 5.95 7.31 -6.99
N THR A 121 6.76 8.36 -7.13
CA THR A 121 6.37 9.55 -7.91
C THR A 121 6.08 9.20 -9.36
N ALA A 122 6.96 8.42 -10.00
CA ALA A 122 6.77 8.00 -11.39
C ALA A 122 5.52 7.14 -11.57
N GLY A 123 5.29 6.17 -10.68
CA GLY A 123 4.10 5.31 -10.71
C GLY A 123 2.80 6.09 -10.54
N LEU A 124 2.76 7.06 -9.62
CA LEU A 124 1.59 7.91 -9.39
C LEU A 124 1.30 8.85 -10.55
N GLN A 125 2.34 9.44 -11.14
CA GLN A 125 2.18 10.26 -12.35
C GLN A 125 1.64 9.41 -13.51
N LYS A 126 2.19 8.20 -13.69
CA LYS A 126 1.73 7.26 -14.71
C LYS A 126 0.28 6.80 -14.47
N ARG A 127 -0.11 6.56 -13.21
CA ARG A 127 -1.49 6.24 -12.82
C ARG A 127 -2.47 7.37 -13.17
N HIS A 128 -2.04 8.64 -13.06
CA HIS A 128 -2.84 9.77 -13.49
C HIS A 128 -2.98 9.79 -15.02
N SER A 129 -1.86 9.66 -15.73
CA SER A 129 -1.80 9.56 -17.19
C SER A 129 -2.61 8.40 -17.79
N SER A 130 -2.82 7.32 -17.04
CA SER A 130 -3.59 6.16 -17.50
C SER A 130 -5.11 6.36 -17.44
N LEU A 131 -5.57 7.45 -16.81
CA LEU A 131 -6.98 7.83 -16.71
C LEU A 131 -7.34 9.04 -17.56
N TYR A 132 -6.47 10.03 -17.60
CA TYR A 132 -6.78 11.34 -18.17
C TYR A 132 -6.06 11.57 -19.50
N VAL A 133 -6.75 12.25 -20.42
CA VAL A 133 -6.16 12.70 -21.68
C VAL A 133 -5.13 13.78 -21.38
N GLY A 134 -3.89 13.53 -21.81
CA GLY A 134 -2.81 14.51 -21.74
C GLY A 134 -2.83 15.47 -22.93
N LYS A 135 -1.86 16.38 -22.98
CA LYS A 135 -1.63 17.26 -24.14
C LYS A 135 -0.15 17.46 -24.41
N ASN A 136 0.22 17.60 -25.68
CA ASN A 136 1.54 18.05 -26.11
C ASN A 136 1.67 19.58 -26.03
N THR A 137 2.85 20.10 -26.37
CA THR A 137 3.13 21.55 -26.42
C THR A 137 2.33 22.28 -27.51
N ASP A 138 1.96 21.58 -28.58
CA ASP A 138 1.12 22.05 -29.68
C ASP A 138 -0.39 21.85 -29.42
N PHE A 139 -0.77 21.48 -28.19
CA PHE A 139 -2.14 21.17 -27.77
C PHE A 139 -2.76 19.91 -28.38
N SER A 140 -2.00 19.09 -29.12
CA SER A 140 -2.51 17.79 -29.58
C SER A 140 -2.80 16.85 -28.38
N PRO A 141 -3.90 16.09 -28.42
CA PRO A 141 -4.30 15.23 -27.30
C PRO A 141 -3.42 13.97 -27.24
N ILE A 142 -3.11 13.53 -26.01
CA ILE A 142 -2.43 12.26 -25.74
C ILE A 142 -3.43 11.32 -25.07
N ALA A 143 -3.88 10.30 -25.80
CA ALA A 143 -4.83 9.34 -25.28
C ALA A 143 -4.20 8.45 -24.19
N PRO A 144 -4.93 8.00 -23.16
CA PRO A 144 -4.39 7.07 -22.15
C PRO A 144 -3.79 5.79 -22.74
N GLU A 145 -4.32 5.32 -23.86
CA GLU A 145 -3.89 4.12 -24.59
C GLU A 145 -2.45 4.23 -25.12
N SER A 146 -1.99 5.45 -25.44
CA SER A 146 -0.60 5.67 -25.84
C SER A 146 0.32 5.97 -24.65
N GLN A 147 -0.24 6.15 -23.45
CA GLN A 147 0.53 6.50 -22.24
C GLN A 147 0.87 5.29 -21.38
N VAL A 148 0.19 4.14 -21.51
CA VAL A 148 0.47 2.92 -20.76
C VAL A 148 0.50 1.71 -21.70
N SER A 149 1.62 1.00 -21.71
CA SER A 149 1.77 -0.24 -22.47
C SER A 149 1.10 -1.44 -21.78
N LYS A 150 0.87 -2.51 -22.55
CA LYS A 150 0.40 -3.79 -22.01
C LYS A 150 1.36 -4.35 -20.97
N GLU A 151 2.65 -4.28 -21.24
CA GLU A 151 3.73 -4.80 -20.39
C GLU A 151 3.80 -4.04 -19.06
N GLU A 152 3.62 -2.71 -19.09
CA GLU A 152 3.54 -1.88 -17.90
C GLU A 152 2.32 -2.26 -17.03
N ALA A 153 1.14 -2.40 -17.64
CA ALA A 153 -0.07 -2.85 -16.95
C ALA A 153 0.11 -4.23 -16.31
N HIS A 154 0.65 -5.18 -17.07
CA HIS A 154 0.92 -6.53 -16.60
C HIS A 154 1.89 -6.53 -15.41
N THR A 155 2.97 -5.74 -15.49
CA THR A 155 3.97 -5.66 -14.42
C THR A 155 3.36 -5.21 -13.09
N VAL A 156 2.49 -4.20 -13.11
CA VAL A 156 1.84 -3.70 -11.89
C VAL A 156 0.80 -4.68 -11.37
N ILE A 157 0.06 -5.37 -12.24
CA ILE A 157 -0.88 -6.44 -11.86
C ILE A 157 -0.14 -7.58 -11.15
N GLU A 158 0.97 -8.06 -11.72
CA GLU A 158 1.77 -9.12 -11.10
C GLU A 158 2.38 -8.66 -9.77
N ALA A 159 2.85 -7.41 -9.70
CA ALA A 159 3.36 -6.86 -8.45
C ALA A 159 2.28 -6.85 -7.35
N LEU A 160 1.08 -6.35 -7.65
CA LEU A 160 -0.05 -6.36 -6.71
C LEU A 160 -0.40 -7.80 -6.27
N ARG A 161 -0.52 -8.73 -7.23
CA ARG A 161 -0.85 -10.13 -6.93
C ARG A 161 0.18 -10.76 -6.00
N ASN A 162 1.46 -10.54 -6.27
CA ASN A 162 2.54 -11.06 -5.45
C ASN A 162 2.56 -10.44 -4.05
N GLU A 163 2.24 -9.14 -3.93
CA GLU A 163 2.16 -8.47 -2.64
C GLU A 163 1.01 -9.03 -1.77
N ILE A 164 -0.19 -9.16 -2.33
CA ILE A 164 -1.34 -9.77 -1.64
C ILE A 164 -1.00 -11.20 -1.21
N LYS A 165 -0.44 -12.01 -2.11
CA LYS A 165 -0.03 -13.39 -1.80
C LYS A 165 0.99 -13.42 -0.66
N LYS A 166 1.97 -12.52 -0.68
CA LYS A 166 3.00 -12.41 0.35
C LYS A 166 2.40 -12.04 1.71
N ILE A 167 1.51 -11.04 1.75
CA ILE A 167 0.81 -10.62 2.97
C ILE A 167 0.01 -11.80 3.55
N ASN A 168 -0.85 -12.42 2.74
CA ASN A 168 -1.68 -13.56 3.17
C ASN A 168 -0.83 -14.74 3.68
N LEU A 169 0.30 -15.03 3.02
CA LEU A 169 1.20 -16.10 3.43
C LEU A 169 1.83 -15.81 4.80
N TYR A 170 2.34 -14.60 5.02
CA TYR A 170 2.96 -14.24 6.30
C TYR A 170 1.95 -14.20 7.44
N ASP A 171 0.76 -13.65 7.19
CA ASP A 171 -0.32 -13.61 8.18
C ASP A 171 -0.75 -15.04 8.57
N ALA A 172 -0.87 -15.95 7.61
CA ALA A 172 -1.24 -17.34 7.87
C ALA A 172 -0.15 -18.12 8.63
N ILE A 173 1.13 -17.94 8.28
CA ILE A 173 2.24 -18.68 8.93
C ILE A 173 2.50 -18.19 10.36
N THR A 174 2.29 -16.90 10.62
CA THR A 174 2.66 -16.29 11.92
C THR A 174 1.48 -16.00 12.83
N GLU A 175 0.24 -16.09 12.31
CA GLU A 175 -0.98 -15.68 13.00
C GLU A 175 -0.91 -14.22 13.50
N ARG A 176 -0.09 -13.40 12.84
CA ARG A 176 0.24 -12.00 13.20
C ARG A 176 0.20 -11.14 11.93
N VAL A 177 -0.19 -9.88 12.08
CA VAL A 177 -0.24 -8.91 10.97
C VAL A 177 0.91 -7.90 11.03
N GLY A 178 1.30 -7.36 9.87
CA GLY A 178 2.26 -6.26 9.74
C GLY A 178 3.65 -6.62 10.27
N SER A 179 4.27 -5.72 11.00
CA SER A 179 5.62 -5.85 11.56
C SER A 179 5.86 -7.09 12.40
N LYS A 180 4.83 -7.55 13.10
CA LYS A 180 4.93 -8.76 13.92
C LYS A 180 4.91 -10.06 13.11
N SER A 181 4.51 -10.03 11.83
CA SER A 181 4.61 -11.22 10.97
C SER A 181 6.05 -11.53 10.55
N PHE A 182 6.98 -10.61 10.75
CA PHE A 182 8.42 -10.84 10.56
C PHE A 182 9.12 -11.41 11.80
N LEU A 183 8.38 -11.59 12.91
CA LEU A 183 8.90 -12.05 14.19
C LEU A 183 8.46 -13.49 14.47
N LYS A 184 9.41 -14.42 14.38
CA LYS A 184 9.33 -15.71 15.08
C LYS A 184 9.83 -15.55 16.50
#